data_AF-A0A5K1JE07-F1
#
_entry.id   AF-A0A5K1JE07-F1
#
_cell.length_a   1.000
_cell.length_b   1.000
_cell.length_c   1.000
_cell.angle_alpha   90.00
_cell.angle_beta   90.00
_cell.angle_gamma   90.00
#
_symmetry.space_group_name_H-M   'P 1'
#
loop_
_entity.id
_entity.type
_entity.pdbx_description
1 polymer ?
#
loop_
_entity_poly.entity_id
_entity_poly.type
_entity_poly.pdbx_seq_one_letter_code
_entity_poly.pdbx_strand_id
1 'polypeptide(L)'
;MTSVSNEERLAVITAFGKAVKQAEKQVREEVDAQMREDFMENGVTQKQLTVNGQKVGTISARMTKEKVGKYPMLKFAPEFVEWLRTSDGGLDTLNRLVSIKPDLVLDAAVADGELPDGCELVERCEPPMMTGTTVRVQLPKVIEALGNNLGAAAAALLTGEVE
;
A
#
# COMPACT_ATOMS: atom_id res chain seq x y z
N MET A 1 -33.46 0.24 -32.93
CA MET A 1 -32.35 0.04 -31.98
C MET A 1 -31.44 1.25 -32.13
N THR A 2 -31.55 2.22 -31.22
CA THR A 2 -30.65 3.38 -31.16
C THR A 2 -29.23 2.85 -30.99
N SER A 3 -28.37 3.06 -32.00
CA SER A 3 -26.98 2.64 -31.94
C SER A 3 -26.29 3.45 -30.86
N VAL A 4 -25.99 2.82 -29.73
CA VAL A 4 -25.20 3.41 -28.66
C VAL A 4 -23.87 3.87 -29.26
N SER A 5 -23.54 5.14 -29.07
CA SER A 5 -22.33 5.75 -29.60
C SER A 5 -21.07 5.12 -28.97
N ASN A 6 -19.93 5.21 -29.66
CA ASN A 6 -18.69 4.63 -29.13
C ASN A 6 -18.22 5.35 -27.85
N GLU A 7 -18.60 6.62 -27.71
CA GLU A 7 -18.39 7.48 -26.56
C GLU A 7 -19.19 6.99 -25.34
N GLU A 8 -20.48 6.66 -25.54
CA GLU A 8 -21.33 6.07 -24.49
C GLU A 8 -20.81 4.69 -24.05
N ARG A 9 -20.37 3.86 -25.00
CA ARG A 9 -19.75 2.56 -24.69
C ARG A 9 -18.45 2.72 -23.89
N LEU A 10 -17.61 3.70 -24.25
CA LEU A 10 -16.37 4.00 -23.54
C LEU A 10 -16.63 4.50 -22.12
N ALA A 11 -17.65 5.35 -21.93
CA ALA A 11 -18.05 5.85 -20.62
C ALA A 11 -18.50 4.71 -19.69
N VAL A 12 -19.34 3.80 -20.20
CA VAL A 12 -19.83 2.63 -19.45
C VAL A 12 -18.66 1.70 -19.08
N ILE A 13 -17.80 1.34 -20.02
CA ILE A 13 -16.63 0.48 -19.77
C ILE A 13 -15.69 1.12 -18.74
N THR A 14 -15.52 2.45 -18.78
CA THR A 14 -14.67 3.17 -17.83
C THR A 14 -15.27 3.18 -16.42
N ALA A 15 -16.58 3.41 -16.29
CA ALA A 15 -17.27 3.36 -15.00
C ALA A 15 -17.19 1.95 -14.38
N PHE A 16 -17.45 0.93 -15.20
CA PHE A 16 -17.30 -0.47 -14.81
C PHE A 16 -15.90 -0.83 -14.35
N GLY A 17 -14.89 -0.44 -15.14
CA GLY A 17 -13.50 -0.71 -14.80
C GLY A 17 -13.06 -0.04 -13.50
N LYS A 18 -13.65 1.11 -13.15
CA LYS A 18 -13.39 1.77 -11.85
C LYS A 18 -14.05 1.03 -10.70
N ALA A 19 -15.33 0.68 -10.82
CA ALA A 19 -16.08 -0.03 -9.78
C ALA A 19 -15.48 -1.40 -9.47
N VAL A 20 -15.20 -2.22 -10.49
CA VAL A 20 -14.56 -3.54 -10.34
C VAL A 20 -13.23 -3.44 -9.61
N LYS A 21 -12.39 -2.47 -9.98
CA LYS A 21 -11.08 -2.27 -9.34
C LYS A 21 -11.19 -1.90 -7.87
N GLN A 22 -12.21 -1.11 -7.51
CA GLN A 22 -12.43 -0.73 -6.13
C GLN A 22 -12.90 -1.93 -5.29
N ALA A 23 -13.85 -2.71 -5.80
CA ALA A 23 -14.32 -3.92 -5.12
C ALA A 23 -13.22 -4.99 -5.00
N GLU A 24 -12.43 -5.21 -6.06
CA GLU A 24 -11.29 -6.13 -6.03
C GLU A 24 -10.29 -5.74 -4.94
N LYS A 25 -10.02 -4.45 -4.76
CA LYS A 25 -9.10 -3.96 -3.74
C LYS A 25 -9.58 -4.32 -2.34
N GLN A 26 -10.86 -4.07 -2.05
CA GLN A 26 -11.45 -4.38 -0.74
C GLN A 26 -11.41 -5.88 -0.45
N VAL A 27 -11.89 -6.70 -1.39
CA VAL A 27 -11.89 -8.17 -1.24
C VAL A 27 -10.47 -8.71 -1.09
N ARG A 28 -9.50 -8.15 -1.81
CA ARG A 28 -8.09 -8.55 -1.69
C ARG A 28 -7.51 -8.24 -0.31
N GLU A 29 -7.81 -7.07 0.25
CA GLU A 29 -7.35 -6.68 1.58
C GLU A 29 -7.89 -7.65 2.66
N GLU A 30 -9.17 -8.02 2.56
CA GLU A 30 -9.81 -9.00 3.45
C GLU A 30 -9.19 -10.40 3.31
N VAL A 31 -9.01 -10.87 2.07
CA VAL A 31 -8.39 -12.18 1.80
C VAL A 31 -6.94 -12.23 2.28
N ASP A 32 -6.17 -11.16 2.10
CA ASP A 32 -4.78 -11.06 2.57
C ASP A 32 -4.72 -10.99 4.10
N ALA A 33 -5.70 -10.36 4.76
CA ALA A 33 -5.82 -10.36 6.23
C ALA A 33 -6.13 -11.76 6.76
N GLN A 34 -7.14 -12.43 6.19
CA GLN A 34 -7.51 -13.79 6.58
C GLN A 34 -6.36 -14.77 6.39
N MET A 35 -5.68 -14.73 5.23
CA MET A 35 -4.53 -15.59 4.94
C MET A 35 -3.37 -15.38 5.92
N ARG A 36 -3.21 -14.15 6.45
CA ARG A 36 -2.22 -13.85 7.48
C ARG A 36 -2.62 -14.46 8.81
N GLU A 37 -3.89 -14.37 9.21
CA GLU A 37 -4.41 -15.03 10.42
C GLU A 37 -4.25 -16.54 10.35
N ASP A 38 -4.64 -17.17 9.23
CA ASP A 38 -4.51 -18.62 9.04
C ASP A 38 -3.05 -19.09 9.10
N PHE A 39 -2.13 -18.27 8.58
CA PHE A 39 -0.70 -18.55 8.69
C PHE A 39 -0.22 -18.46 10.13
N MET A 40 -0.65 -17.44 10.89
CA MET A 40 -0.23 -17.23 12.27
C MET A 40 -0.81 -18.28 13.23
N GLU A 41 -2.06 -18.68 13.04
CA GLU A 41 -2.74 -19.65 13.90
C GLU A 41 -2.37 -21.09 13.56
N ASN A 42 -2.33 -21.43 12.26
CA ASN A 42 -2.33 -22.81 11.79
C ASN A 42 -1.18 -23.12 10.82
N GLY A 43 -0.29 -22.15 10.55
CA GLY A 43 0.83 -22.34 9.61
C GLY A 43 0.40 -22.52 8.16
N VAL A 44 -0.82 -22.13 7.80
CA VAL A 44 -1.35 -22.32 6.45
C VAL A 44 -0.60 -21.43 5.47
N THR A 45 0.08 -22.04 4.50
CA THR A 45 0.86 -21.34 3.47
C THR A 45 0.16 -21.30 2.13
N GLN A 46 -0.91 -22.09 1.95
CA GLN A 46 -1.63 -22.22 0.69
C GLN A 46 -3.10 -22.61 0.91
N LYS A 47 -4.03 -21.96 0.20
CA LYS A 47 -5.46 -22.29 0.17
C LYS A 47 -5.96 -22.48 -1.27
N GLN A 48 -6.75 -23.52 -1.50
CA GLN A 48 -7.40 -23.74 -2.80
C GLN A 48 -8.55 -22.76 -3.00
N LEU A 49 -8.57 -22.12 -4.17
CA LEU A 49 -9.70 -21.30 -4.59
C LEU A 49 -10.67 -22.19 -5.35
N THR A 50 -11.92 -22.24 -4.89
CA THR A 50 -13.00 -22.95 -5.55
C THR A 50 -14.13 -21.99 -5.88
N VAL A 51 -14.73 -22.14 -7.06
CA VAL A 51 -15.96 -21.45 -7.46
C VAL A 51 -16.94 -22.53 -7.88
N ASN A 52 -18.14 -22.54 -7.29
CA ASN A 52 -19.15 -23.58 -7.51
C ASN A 52 -18.63 -25.02 -7.33
N GLY A 53 -17.78 -25.23 -6.32
CA GLY A 53 -17.18 -26.54 -6.02
C GLY A 53 -16.06 -26.96 -6.98
N GLN A 54 -15.76 -26.19 -8.03
CA GLN A 54 -14.66 -26.45 -8.94
C GLN A 54 -13.42 -25.67 -8.53
N LYS A 55 -12.27 -26.33 -8.51
CA LYS A 55 -10.98 -25.70 -8.21
C LYS A 55 -10.55 -24.81 -9.37
N VAL A 56 -10.47 -23.51 -9.11
CA VAL A 56 -10.10 -22.49 -10.10
C VAL A 56 -8.68 -21.96 -9.89
N GLY A 57 -8.08 -22.18 -8.73
CA GLY A 57 -6.74 -21.70 -8.45
C GLY A 57 -6.27 -21.95 -7.04
N THR A 58 -5.22 -21.21 -6.67
CA THR A 58 -4.66 -21.29 -5.33
C THR A 58 -4.13 -19.92 -4.92
N ILE A 59 -4.37 -19.54 -3.68
CA ILE A 59 -3.70 -18.41 -3.04
C ILE A 59 -2.57 -18.96 -2.17
N SER A 60 -1.38 -18.39 -2.31
CA SER A 60 -0.18 -18.80 -1.59
C SER A 60 0.44 -17.61 -0.87
N ALA A 61 0.81 -17.78 0.38
CA ALA A 61 1.51 -16.77 1.14
C ALA A 61 2.94 -16.63 0.58
N ARG A 62 3.33 -15.40 0.22
CA ARG A 62 4.71 -15.11 -0.23
C ARG A 62 5.59 -14.87 0.99
N MET A 63 6.46 -15.82 1.27
CA MET A 63 7.45 -15.68 2.34
C MET A 63 8.64 -14.87 1.85
N THR A 64 9.03 -13.85 2.62
CA THR A 64 10.37 -13.28 2.47
C THR A 64 11.39 -14.29 2.95
N LYS A 65 12.54 -14.37 2.28
CA LYS A 65 13.67 -15.15 2.78
C LYS A 65 14.04 -14.69 4.18
N GLU A 66 14.46 -15.63 5.01
CA GLU A 66 15.00 -15.34 6.33
C GLU A 66 16.17 -14.35 6.18
N LYS A 67 16.07 -13.19 6.83
CA LYS A 67 17.16 -12.22 6.92
C LYS A 67 18.00 -12.56 8.14
N VAL A 68 18.91 -13.52 8.00
CA VAL A 68 19.89 -13.85 9.05
C VAL A 68 21.06 -12.87 8.96
N GLY A 69 21.26 -12.06 9.99
CA GLY A 69 22.36 -11.10 10.05
C GLY A 69 22.45 -10.40 11.40
N LYS A 70 23.62 -9.84 11.72
CA LYS A 70 23.80 -8.94 12.87
C LYS A 70 23.58 -7.51 12.41
N TYR A 71 22.53 -6.88 12.90
CA TYR A 71 22.21 -5.48 12.60
C TYR A 71 22.36 -4.64 13.87
N PRO A 72 22.90 -3.41 13.78
CA PRO A 72 22.82 -2.46 14.88
C PRO A 72 21.36 -2.19 15.21
N MET A 73 21.01 -2.26 16.49
CA MET A 73 19.69 -1.95 17.00
C MET A 73 19.84 -0.96 18.14
N LEU A 74 19.05 0.12 18.09
CA LEU A 74 18.96 1.06 19.20
C LEU A 74 18.31 0.37 20.39
N LYS A 75 19.07 0.14 21.47
CA LYS A 75 18.57 -0.48 22.69
C LYS A 75 18.07 0.54 23.71
N PHE A 76 18.84 1.61 23.89
CA PHE A 76 18.56 2.66 24.86
C PHE A 76 18.72 4.02 24.20
N ALA A 77 17.60 4.69 23.95
CA ALA A 77 17.60 6.00 23.31
C ALA A 77 18.41 7.06 24.09
N PRO A 78 18.32 7.16 25.44
CA PRO A 78 19.08 8.17 26.18
C PRO A 78 20.59 8.03 26.04
N GLU A 79 21.13 6.82 26.17
CA GLU A 79 22.57 6.55 26.03
C GLU A 79 23.07 6.84 24.61
N PHE A 80 22.26 6.53 23.61
CA PHE A 80 22.59 6.82 22.22
C PHE A 80 22.60 8.32 21.94
N VAL A 81 21.63 9.06 22.49
CA VAL A 81 21.60 10.53 22.41
C VAL A 81 22.79 11.15 23.13
N GLU A 82 23.16 10.64 24.31
CA GLU A 82 24.35 11.07 25.02
C GLU A 82 25.62 10.84 24.18
N TRP A 83 25.76 9.65 23.58
CA TRP A 83 26.88 9.33 22.70
C TRP A 83 26.93 10.24 21.46
N LEU A 84 25.78 10.52 20.83
CA LEU A 84 25.68 11.46 19.70
C LEU A 84 26.18 12.86 20.06
N ARG A 85 25.95 13.31 21.30
CA ARG A 85 26.29 14.66 21.77
C ARG A 85 27.72 14.80 22.26
N THR A 86 28.31 13.73 22.80
CA THR A 86 29.57 13.80 23.57
C THR A 86 30.76 13.14 22.89
N SER A 87 30.54 12.25 21.94
CA SER A 87 31.62 11.55 21.23
C SER A 87 31.93 12.20 19.88
N ASP A 88 33.20 12.14 19.46
CA ASP A 88 33.62 12.61 18.13
C ASP A 88 32.84 11.90 17.02
N GLY A 89 32.68 10.58 17.13
CA GLY A 89 31.89 9.80 16.17
C GLY A 89 30.40 10.16 16.16
N GLY A 90 29.87 10.59 17.30
CA GLY A 90 28.52 11.11 17.45
C GLY A 90 28.33 12.44 16.73
N LEU A 91 29.24 13.38 16.96
CA LEU A 91 29.25 14.69 16.29
C LEU A 91 29.40 14.54 14.77
N ASP A 92 30.30 13.68 14.31
CA ASP A 92 30.47 13.35 12.89
C ASP A 92 29.20 12.75 12.28
N THR A 93 28.48 11.93 13.06
CA THR A 93 27.22 11.33 12.64
C THR A 93 26.13 12.39 12.49
N LEU A 94 26.02 13.33 13.43
CA LEU A 94 25.08 14.44 13.35
C LEU A 94 25.39 15.35 12.15
N ASN A 95 26.65 15.74 11.96
CA ASN A 95 27.08 16.54 10.81
C ASN A 95 26.75 15.86 9.47
N ARG A 96 26.99 14.55 9.38
CA ARG A 96 26.66 13.75 8.19
C ARG A 96 25.15 13.67 7.98
N LEU A 97 24.37 13.47 9.05
CA LEU A 97 22.92 13.37 8.97
C LEU A 97 22.31 14.68 8.46
N VAL A 98 22.71 15.83 9.02
CA VAL A 98 22.28 17.16 8.57
C VAL A 98 22.65 17.38 7.11
N SER A 99 23.85 16.95 6.69
CA SER A 99 24.30 17.12 5.29
C SER A 99 23.52 16.27 4.28
N ILE A 100 23.10 15.06 4.66
CA ILE A 100 22.43 14.12 3.74
C ILE A 100 20.91 14.25 3.78
N LYS A 101 20.35 14.56 4.96
CA LYS A 101 18.91 14.64 5.21
C LYS A 101 18.55 15.85 6.08
N PRO A 102 18.79 17.08 5.60
CA PRO A 102 18.55 18.30 6.37
C PRO A 102 17.09 18.43 6.79
N ASP A 103 16.13 18.16 5.89
CA ASP A 103 14.70 18.34 6.16
C ASP A 103 14.21 17.46 7.31
N LEU A 104 14.62 16.18 7.34
CA LEU A 104 14.25 15.25 8.42
C LEU A 104 14.74 15.74 9.79
N VAL A 105 15.94 16.32 9.84
CA VAL A 105 16.51 16.85 11.09
C VAL A 105 15.81 18.14 11.48
N LEU A 106 15.54 19.01 10.52
CA LEU A 106 14.82 20.27 10.76
C LEU A 106 13.41 20.01 11.29
N ASP A 107 12.65 19.11 10.67
CA ASP A 107 11.30 18.71 11.12
C ASP A 107 11.31 18.20 12.56
N ALA A 108 12.31 17.39 12.92
CA ALA A 108 12.46 16.89 14.29
C ALA A 108 12.85 18.00 15.27
N ALA A 109 13.68 18.95 14.84
CA ALA A 109 14.16 20.04 15.70
C ALA A 109 13.09 21.11 15.98
N VAL A 110 12.17 21.34 15.05
CA VAL A 110 11.06 22.30 15.22
C VAL A 110 9.80 21.68 15.82
N ALA A 111 9.81 20.39 16.17
CA ALA A 111 8.63 19.66 16.62
C ALA A 111 7.98 20.27 17.88
N ASP A 112 8.79 20.89 18.75
CA ASP A 112 8.33 21.58 19.97
C ASP A 112 8.00 23.07 19.73
N GLY A 113 8.07 23.55 18.49
CA GLY A 113 7.76 24.92 18.10
C GLY A 113 8.91 25.92 18.26
N GLU A 114 10.11 25.47 18.63
CA GLU A 114 11.32 26.29 18.67
C GLU A 114 12.03 26.28 17.31
N LEU A 115 12.45 27.45 16.81
CA LEU A 115 13.27 27.54 15.61
C LEU A 115 14.76 27.50 16.00
N PRO A 116 15.53 26.49 15.58
CA PRO A 116 16.95 26.40 15.92
C PRO A 116 17.79 27.52 15.28
N ASP A 117 18.88 27.89 15.95
CA ASP A 117 19.90 28.79 15.39
C ASP A 117 20.44 28.26 14.06
N GLY A 118 20.69 29.19 13.12
CA GLY A 118 21.14 28.86 11.76
C GLY A 118 20.02 28.46 10.79
N CYS A 119 18.76 28.46 11.23
CA CYS A 119 17.59 28.27 10.38
C CYS A 119 16.83 29.60 10.17
N GLU A 120 16.12 29.72 9.05
CA GLU A 120 15.23 30.85 8.76
C GLU A 120 13.82 30.35 8.43
N LEU A 121 12.80 31.09 8.88
CA LEU A 121 11.44 30.87 8.44
C LEU A 121 11.24 31.51 7.07
N VAL A 122 10.94 30.69 6.08
CA VAL A 122 10.68 31.12 4.71
C VAL A 122 9.24 30.76 4.36
N GLU A 123 8.47 31.73 3.85
CA GLU A 123 7.17 31.44 3.30
C GLU A 123 7.32 30.63 2.00
N ARG A 124 6.77 29.41 1.98
CA ARG A 124 6.73 28.55 0.79
C ARG A 124 5.29 28.20 0.45
N CYS A 125 4.96 28.28 -0.84
CA CYS A 125 3.70 27.80 -1.40
C CYS A 125 4.01 26.60 -2.29
N GLU A 126 3.84 25.38 -1.77
CA GLU A 126 4.05 24.15 -2.53
C GLU A 126 2.73 23.62 -3.11
N PRO A 127 2.69 23.18 -4.39
CA PRO A 127 1.50 22.58 -4.98
C PRO A 127 1.26 21.14 -4.48
N PRO A 128 0.02 20.62 -4.52
CA PRO A 128 -0.28 19.25 -4.08
C PRO A 128 0.46 18.18 -4.90
N MET A 129 1.05 17.17 -4.25
CA MET A 129 1.76 16.04 -4.90
C MET A 129 1.16 14.66 -4.56
N MET A 130 1.26 13.70 -5.50
CA MET A 130 0.71 12.33 -5.45
C MET A 130 1.71 11.29 -4.92
N THR A 131 1.28 10.34 -4.08
CA THR A 131 2.15 9.39 -3.32
C THR A 131 2.06 7.87 -3.68
N GLY A 132 1.27 7.43 -4.67
CA GLY A 132 1.22 6.00 -5.18
C GLY A 132 -0.22 5.56 -5.60
N THR A 133 -0.56 4.42 -6.26
CA THR A 133 0.04 3.11 -6.68
C THR A 133 -0.57 2.60 -8.00
N THR A 134 -0.15 1.44 -8.56
CA THR A 134 -0.77 0.82 -9.77
C THR A 134 -0.86 -0.71 -9.73
N VAL A 135 -1.97 -1.27 -10.25
CA VAL A 135 -2.34 -2.71 -10.32
C VAL A 135 -2.62 -3.14 -11.76
N ARG A 136 -2.34 -4.42 -12.13
CA ARG A 136 -2.67 -5.02 -13.44
C ARG A 136 -3.35 -6.39 -13.33
N VAL A 137 -4.43 -6.58 -14.08
CA VAL A 137 -5.32 -7.77 -14.06
C VAL A 137 -5.61 -8.24 -15.49
N GLN A 138 -5.78 -9.56 -15.68
CA GLN A 138 -6.04 -10.19 -16.99
C GLN A 138 -7.53 -10.49 -17.19
N LEU A 139 -8.14 -9.67 -18.04
CA LEU A 139 -9.56 -9.67 -18.40
C LEU A 139 -10.17 -11.01 -18.86
N PRO A 140 -9.49 -11.88 -19.63
CA PRO A 140 -10.12 -13.09 -20.17
C PRO A 140 -10.57 -14.09 -19.08
N LYS A 141 -9.76 -14.20 -18.01
CA LYS A 141 -10.06 -15.10 -16.89
C LYS A 141 -11.24 -14.63 -16.04
N VAL A 142 -11.45 -13.31 -15.99
CA VAL A 142 -12.55 -12.70 -15.25
C VAL A 142 -13.87 -12.93 -15.97
N ILE A 143 -13.87 -12.88 -17.30
CA ILE A 143 -15.06 -13.14 -18.13
C ILE A 143 -15.48 -14.60 -18.05
N GLU A 144 -14.52 -15.53 -18.13
CA GLU A 144 -14.77 -16.96 -18.03
C GLU A 144 -15.34 -17.35 -16.65
N ALA A 145 -14.81 -16.74 -15.58
CA ALA A 145 -15.25 -17.02 -14.22
C ALA A 145 -16.68 -16.50 -13.91
N LEU A 146 -17.10 -15.40 -14.54
CA LEU A 146 -18.39 -14.78 -14.27
C LEU A 146 -19.53 -15.29 -15.18
N GLY A 147 -19.20 -15.84 -16.35
CA GLY A 147 -20.17 -16.52 -17.23
C GLY A 147 -21.47 -15.72 -17.45
N ASN A 148 -22.62 -16.36 -17.23
CA ASN A 148 -23.94 -15.73 -17.40
C ASN A 148 -24.28 -14.70 -16.32
N ASN A 149 -23.54 -14.66 -15.22
CA ASN A 149 -23.75 -13.72 -14.11
C ASN A 149 -22.95 -12.42 -14.29
N LEU A 150 -22.16 -12.29 -15.37
CA LEU A 150 -21.39 -11.08 -15.66
C LEU A 150 -22.26 -9.83 -15.72
N GLY A 151 -23.48 -9.93 -16.27
CA GLY A 151 -24.43 -8.81 -16.35
C GLY A 151 -24.99 -8.40 -14.99
N ALA A 152 -25.25 -9.35 -14.10
CA ALA A 152 -25.76 -9.09 -12.75
C ALA A 152 -24.65 -8.59 -11.81
N ALA A 153 -23.46 -9.20 -11.85
CA ALA A 153 -22.29 -8.74 -11.12
C ALA A 153 -21.87 -7.33 -11.53
N ALA A 154 -22.00 -7.03 -12.82
CA ALA A 154 -21.83 -5.70 -13.35
C ALA A 154 -22.88 -4.71 -12.76
N ALA A 155 -24.17 -5.05 -12.81
CA ALA A 155 -25.19 -4.18 -12.23
C ALA A 155 -24.97 -3.89 -10.72
N ALA A 156 -24.64 -4.92 -9.92
CA ALA A 156 -24.40 -4.81 -8.48
C ALA A 156 -23.21 -3.90 -8.14
N LEU A 157 -22.13 -3.97 -8.93
CA LEU A 157 -20.95 -3.11 -8.77
C LEU A 157 -21.24 -1.62 -9.03
N LEU A 158 -22.25 -1.31 -9.85
CA LEU A 158 -22.63 0.07 -10.15
C LEU A 158 -23.60 0.67 -9.13
N THR A 159 -24.46 -0.14 -8.53
CA THR A 159 -25.48 0.33 -7.57
C THR A 159 -24.98 0.28 -6.12
N GLY A 160 -23.91 -0.45 -5.83
CA GLY A 160 -23.40 -0.65 -4.48
C GLY A 160 -24.30 -1.55 -3.61
N GLU A 161 -25.32 -2.16 -4.21
CA GLU A 161 -26.12 -3.19 -3.55
C GLU A 161 -25.38 -4.52 -3.68
N VAL A 162 -24.78 -4.93 -2.57
CA VAL A 162 -24.25 -6.27 -2.37
C VAL A 162 -25.36 -7.08 -1.70
N GLU A 163 -26.00 -7.98 -2.45
CA GLU A 163 -26.66 -9.16 -1.87
C GLU A 163 -25.67 -10.33 -1.82
#